data_AF-A0A7V4HID6-F1
#
_entry.id   AF-A0A7V4HID6-F1
#
_cell.length_a   1.000
_cell.length_b   1.000
_cell.length_c   1.000
_cell.angle_alpha   90.00
_cell.angle_beta   90.00
_cell.angle_gamma   90.00
#
_symmetry.space_group_name_H-M   'P 1'
#
loop_
_entity.id
_entity.type
_entity.pdbx_description
1 polymer ?
#
loop_
_entity_poly.entity_id
_entity_poly.type
_entity_poly.pdbx_seq_one_letter_code
_entity_poly.pdbx_strand_id
1 'polypeptide(L)'
;VRDALRAKFKEFGPRRCAEALSRELGFSIPEHLWPALGDLIAPVFANAQFDNIVQYMTGFRPSECSEAEKSTLAREGCLALVYDGVDAVQKIRSIVGTTDPHKARPGSVRREFGSDVMMNAAHASDSVENAEREMRIIRIGEDTISPIVAKHYGTS
;
A
#
# COMPACT_ATOMS: atom_id res chain seq x y z
N VAL A 1 3.27 2.19 5.83
CA VAL A 1 1.79 2.15 6.01
C VAL A 1 1.41 1.90 7.45
N ARG A 2 1.77 0.76 8.06
CA ARG A 2 1.44 0.46 9.47
C ARG A 2 1.86 1.56 10.43
N ASP A 3 3.08 2.09 10.33
CA ASP A 3 3.53 3.16 11.23
C ASP A 3 2.77 4.47 11.04
N ALA A 4 2.42 4.82 9.80
CA ALA A 4 1.55 5.97 9.52
C ALA A 4 0.15 5.78 10.13
N LEU A 5 -0.41 4.57 10.06
CA LEU A 5 -1.70 4.23 10.68
C LEU A 5 -1.61 4.29 12.22
N ARG A 6 -0.49 3.87 12.82
CA ARG A 6 -0.23 4.01 14.26
C ARG A 6 -0.20 5.47 14.68
N ALA A 7 0.57 6.30 13.96
CA ALA A 7 0.67 7.74 14.23
C ALA A 7 -0.70 8.41 14.14
N LYS A 8 -1.45 8.13 13.05
CA LYS A 8 -2.80 8.63 12.86
C LYS A 8 -3.76 8.19 13.98
N PHE A 9 -3.66 6.94 14.44
CA PHE A 9 -4.48 6.47 15.57
C PHE A 9 -4.21 7.26 16.84
N LYS A 10 -2.96 7.66 17.12
CA LYS A 10 -2.64 8.44 18.33
C LYS A 10 -3.33 9.81 18.36
N GLU A 11 -3.73 10.36 17.23
CA GLU A 11 -4.42 11.66 17.15
C GLU A 11 -5.87 11.60 17.67
N PHE A 12 -6.56 10.47 17.52
CA PHE A 12 -7.99 10.34 17.85
C PHE A 12 -8.34 9.14 18.75
N GLY A 13 -7.52 8.10 18.72
CA GLY A 13 -7.72 6.82 19.38
C GLY A 13 -7.74 6.88 20.90
N PRO A 14 -6.76 7.52 21.58
CA PRO A 14 -6.69 7.61 23.04
C PRO A 14 -8.03 8.00 23.70
N ARG A 15 -8.59 9.11 23.24
CA ARG A 15 -9.86 9.66 23.74
C ARG A 15 -11.02 8.70 23.48
N ARG A 16 -11.16 8.20 22.24
CA ARG A 16 -12.25 7.29 21.87
C ARG A 16 -12.19 5.97 22.65
N CYS A 17 -10.99 5.44 22.89
CA CYS A 17 -10.78 4.26 23.74
C CYS A 17 -11.21 4.54 25.18
N ALA A 18 -10.78 5.65 25.76
CA ALA A 18 -11.14 6.03 27.12
C ALA A 18 -12.66 6.22 27.26
N GLU A 19 -13.31 6.92 26.33
CA GLU A 19 -14.76 7.13 26.31
C GLU A 19 -15.54 5.81 26.14
N ALA A 20 -15.07 4.91 25.27
CA ALA A 20 -15.70 3.61 25.06
C ALA A 20 -15.60 2.70 26.29
N LEU A 21 -14.41 2.59 26.88
CA LEU A 21 -14.19 1.81 28.10
C LEU A 21 -14.94 2.40 29.29
N SER A 22 -14.98 3.73 29.42
CA SER A 22 -15.70 4.38 30.51
C SER A 22 -17.20 4.12 30.45
N ARG A 23 -17.77 4.12 29.23
CA ARG A 23 -19.18 3.79 29.00
C ARG A 23 -19.48 2.32 29.34
N GLU A 24 -18.59 1.41 28.97
CA GLU A 24 -18.81 -0.04 29.17
C GLU A 24 -18.58 -0.47 30.63
N LEU A 25 -17.57 0.09 31.30
CA LEU A 25 -17.15 -0.34 32.63
C LEU A 25 -17.77 0.48 33.77
N GLY A 26 -18.48 1.57 33.46
CA GLY A 26 -19.18 2.39 34.46
C GLY A 26 -18.28 3.26 35.33
N PHE A 27 -17.03 3.50 34.95
CA PHE A 27 -16.13 4.45 35.62
C PHE A 27 -15.35 5.30 34.62
N SER A 28 -14.93 6.50 35.01
CA SER A 28 -14.15 7.39 34.13
C SER A 28 -12.66 7.04 34.15
N ILE A 29 -12.05 6.95 32.97
CA ILE A 29 -10.60 6.78 32.84
C ILE A 29 -9.89 8.14 32.91
N PRO A 30 -8.98 8.36 33.88
CA PRO A 30 -8.21 9.60 33.99
C PRO A 30 -7.43 9.96 32.72
N GLU A 31 -7.41 11.24 32.36
CA GLU A 31 -6.77 11.75 31.13
C GLU A 31 -5.29 11.39 31.01
N HIS A 32 -4.56 11.33 32.13
CA HIS A 32 -3.14 10.98 32.13
C HIS A 32 -2.87 9.53 31.65
N LEU A 33 -3.89 8.65 31.65
CA LEU A 33 -3.78 7.28 31.15
C LEU A 33 -4.12 7.15 29.66
N TRP A 34 -4.69 8.19 29.03
CA TRP A 34 -5.10 8.11 27.63
C TRP A 34 -3.94 7.86 26.67
N PRO A 35 -2.76 8.49 26.81
CA PRO A 35 -1.62 8.19 25.95
C PRO A 35 -1.21 6.72 26.00
N ALA A 36 -1.21 6.12 27.19
CA ALA A 36 -0.88 4.70 27.38
C ALA A 36 -1.90 3.77 26.70
N LEU A 37 -3.20 4.09 26.77
CA LEU A 37 -4.23 3.39 25.99
C LEU A 37 -3.99 3.52 24.48
N GLY A 38 -3.63 4.72 24.03
CA GLY A 38 -3.25 4.99 22.65
C GLY A 38 -2.10 4.12 22.17
N ASP A 39 -1.01 4.08 22.94
CA ASP A 39 0.19 3.31 22.64
C ASP A 39 -0.08 1.80 22.62
N LEU A 40 -0.93 1.32 23.52
CA LEU A 40 -1.31 -0.10 23.59
C LEU A 40 -2.16 -0.55 22.39
N ILE A 41 -3.14 0.28 21.98
CA ILE A 41 -4.10 -0.09 20.94
C ILE A 41 -3.60 0.26 19.53
N ALA A 42 -2.76 1.29 19.37
CA ALA A 42 -2.29 1.74 18.06
C ALA A 42 -1.71 0.61 17.18
N PRO A 43 -0.87 -0.32 17.69
CA PRO A 43 -0.36 -1.43 16.89
C PRO A 43 -1.46 -2.37 16.40
N VAL A 44 -2.45 -2.68 17.25
CA VAL A 44 -3.57 -3.56 16.93
C VAL A 44 -4.46 -2.92 15.87
N PHE A 45 -4.81 -1.65 16.06
CA PHE A 45 -5.56 -0.87 15.08
C PHE A 45 -4.84 -0.83 13.73
N ALA A 46 -3.55 -0.50 13.71
CA ALA A 46 -2.78 -0.37 12.48
C ALA A 46 -2.66 -1.70 11.73
N ASN A 47 -2.52 -2.82 12.44
CA ASN A 47 -2.52 -4.14 11.83
C ASN A 47 -3.88 -4.48 11.24
N ALA A 48 -4.97 -4.29 11.99
CA ALA A 48 -6.32 -4.56 11.50
C ALA A 48 -6.70 -3.71 10.28
N GLN A 49 -6.32 -2.42 10.27
CA GLN A 49 -6.54 -1.54 9.12
C GLN A 49 -5.68 -1.93 7.92
N PHE A 50 -4.43 -2.31 8.14
CA PHE A 50 -3.58 -2.82 7.08
C PHE A 50 -4.17 -4.10 6.46
N ASP A 51 -4.66 -5.02 7.29
CA ASP A 51 -5.28 -6.25 6.80
C ASP A 51 -6.54 -5.97 5.98
N ASN A 52 -7.37 -5.01 6.41
CA ASN A 52 -8.54 -4.58 5.64
C ASN A 52 -8.14 -4.02 4.27
N ILE A 53 -7.06 -3.23 4.19
CA ILE A 53 -6.53 -2.72 2.92
C ILE A 53 -6.10 -3.88 2.03
N VAL A 54 -5.31 -4.83 2.54
CA VAL A 54 -4.85 -5.96 1.73
C VAL A 54 -6.00 -6.87 1.31
N GLN A 55 -6.97 -7.11 2.19
CA GLN A 55 -8.16 -7.89 1.87
C GLN A 55 -9.00 -7.22 0.80
N TYR A 56 -9.15 -5.90 0.85
CA TYR A 56 -9.84 -5.17 -0.21
C TYR A 56 -9.10 -5.28 -1.55
N MET A 57 -7.77 -5.16 -1.54
CA MET A 57 -6.95 -5.17 -2.76
C MET A 57 -6.77 -6.56 -3.37
N THR A 58 -6.75 -7.61 -2.56
CA THR A 58 -6.34 -8.96 -3.00
C THR A 58 -7.39 -10.03 -2.74
N GLY A 59 -8.44 -9.74 -1.96
CA GLY A 59 -9.38 -10.72 -1.42
C GLY A 59 -8.84 -11.51 -0.21
N PHE A 60 -7.56 -11.37 0.12
CA PHE A 60 -6.91 -12.14 1.20
C PHE A 60 -6.63 -11.28 2.43
N ARG A 61 -6.94 -11.81 3.61
CA ARG A 61 -6.61 -11.17 4.88
C ARG A 61 -5.27 -11.71 5.41
N PRO A 62 -4.20 -10.90 5.48
CA PRO A 62 -2.86 -11.38 5.85
C PRO A 62 -2.78 -12.09 7.21
N SER A 63 -3.59 -11.66 8.18
CA SER A 63 -3.67 -12.27 9.51
C SER A 63 -4.29 -13.66 9.52
N GLU A 64 -5.08 -14.00 8.50
CA GLU A 64 -5.78 -15.29 8.37
C GLU A 64 -5.10 -16.23 7.38
N CYS A 65 -4.17 -15.73 6.56
CA CYS A 65 -3.38 -16.55 5.65
C CYS A 65 -2.37 -17.42 6.41
N SER A 66 -2.33 -18.70 6.05
CA SER A 66 -1.26 -19.63 6.42
C SER A 66 0.08 -19.23 5.78
N GLU A 67 1.18 -19.72 6.33
CA GLU A 67 2.52 -19.49 5.76
C GLU A 67 2.65 -20.09 4.35
N ALA A 68 1.96 -21.21 4.08
CA ALA A 68 1.91 -21.81 2.75
C ALA A 68 1.22 -20.87 1.74
N GLU A 69 0.10 -20.25 2.12
CA GLU A 69 -0.61 -19.29 1.25
C GLU A 69 0.21 -18.03 0.99
N LYS A 70 0.94 -17.52 2.00
CA LYS A 70 1.84 -16.37 1.85
C LYS A 70 3.04 -16.67 0.95
N SER A 71 3.48 -17.92 0.91
CA SER A 71 4.59 -18.39 0.07
C SER A 71 4.15 -18.83 -1.33
N THR A 72 2.84 -18.87 -1.61
CA THR A 72 2.33 -19.24 -2.93
C THR A 72 2.42 -18.04 -3.86
N LEU A 73 2.79 -18.27 -5.13
CA LEU A 73 2.78 -17.20 -6.14
C LEU A 73 1.40 -16.57 -6.21
N ALA A 74 1.37 -15.23 -6.26
CA ALA A 74 0.14 -14.47 -6.42
C ALA A 74 -0.60 -14.93 -7.69
N ARG A 75 -1.93 -15.00 -7.61
CA ARG A 75 -2.79 -15.41 -8.73
C ARG A 75 -2.71 -14.44 -9.91
N GLU A 76 -2.41 -13.18 -9.61
CA GLU A 76 -2.22 -12.12 -10.60
C GLU A 76 -0.79 -11.60 -10.49
N GLY A 77 -0.11 -11.51 -11.63
CA GLY A 77 1.23 -10.94 -11.73
C GLY A 77 1.16 -9.43 -11.95
N CYS A 78 2.16 -8.72 -11.45
CA CYS A 78 2.40 -7.33 -11.85
C CYS A 78 3.73 -7.24 -12.60
N LEU A 79 3.82 -6.31 -13.55
CA LEU A 79 5.06 -5.97 -14.22
C LEU A 79 5.67 -4.74 -13.54
N ALA A 80 6.82 -4.93 -12.89
CA ALA A 80 7.61 -3.83 -12.35
C ALA A 80 8.69 -3.43 -13.35
N LEU A 81 8.76 -2.14 -13.68
CA LEU A 81 9.75 -1.56 -14.59
C LEU A 81 10.50 -0.45 -13.88
N VAL A 82 11.81 -0.36 -14.12
CA VAL A 82 12.65 0.76 -13.66
C VAL A 82 13.12 1.53 -14.89
N TYR A 83 12.86 2.83 -14.86
CA TYR A 83 13.27 3.77 -15.88
C TYR A 83 14.39 4.65 -15.33
N ASP A 84 15.46 4.79 -16.09
CA ASP A 84 16.57 5.70 -15.77
C ASP A 84 16.64 6.83 -16.80
N GLY A 85 17.06 8.00 -16.36
CA GLY A 85 17.25 9.18 -17.19
C GLY A 85 16.86 10.49 -16.51
N VAL A 86 17.19 11.60 -17.19
CA VAL A 86 16.91 12.96 -16.71
C VAL A 86 15.40 13.15 -16.52
N ASP A 87 14.99 13.60 -15.33
CA ASP A 87 13.60 13.81 -14.91
C ASP A 87 12.69 12.58 -15.08
N ALA A 88 13.25 11.35 -14.99
CA ALA A 88 12.51 10.12 -15.23
C ALA A 88 11.22 10.02 -14.39
N VAL A 89 11.28 10.33 -13.10
CA VAL A 89 10.10 10.31 -12.20
C VAL A 89 8.99 11.22 -12.74
N GLN A 90 9.31 12.48 -13.05
CA GLN A 90 8.31 13.44 -13.55
C GLN A 90 7.75 13.01 -14.91
N LYS A 91 8.63 12.56 -15.82
CA LYS A 91 8.24 12.10 -17.17
C LYS A 91 7.29 10.92 -17.08
N ILE A 92 7.62 9.88 -16.32
CA ILE A 92 6.77 8.70 -16.15
C ILE A 92 5.43 9.07 -15.51
N ARG A 93 5.42 9.90 -14.47
CA ARG A 93 4.15 10.38 -13.89
C ARG A 93 3.29 11.14 -14.88
N SER A 94 3.90 11.91 -15.78
CA SER A 94 3.17 12.66 -16.82
C SER A 94 2.51 11.75 -17.88
N ILE A 95 3.14 10.61 -18.17
CA ILE A 95 2.66 9.57 -19.09
C ILE A 95 1.57 8.74 -18.41
N VAL A 96 1.77 8.37 -17.14
CA VAL A 96 0.80 7.60 -16.37
C VAL A 96 -0.48 8.43 -16.14
N GLY A 97 -0.35 9.70 -15.80
CA GLY A 97 -1.48 10.61 -15.55
C GLY A 97 -1.85 10.74 -14.08
N THR A 98 -2.81 11.62 -13.78
CA THR A 98 -3.27 11.89 -12.42
C THR A 98 -3.93 10.67 -11.78
N THR A 99 -3.90 10.57 -10.44
CA THR A 99 -4.43 9.42 -9.69
C THR A 99 -5.89 9.10 -9.99
N ASP A 100 -6.70 10.13 -10.25
CA ASP A 100 -8.08 10.00 -10.69
C ASP A 100 -8.14 9.87 -12.22
N PRO A 101 -8.55 8.70 -12.77
CA PRO A 101 -8.68 8.48 -14.21
C PRO A 101 -9.56 9.52 -14.92
N HIS A 102 -10.62 10.00 -14.28
CA HIS A 102 -11.56 10.95 -14.88
C HIS A 102 -10.94 12.34 -15.06
N LYS A 103 -9.92 12.66 -14.26
CA LYS A 103 -9.14 13.91 -14.33
C LYS A 103 -7.85 13.76 -15.14
N ALA A 104 -7.48 12.52 -15.50
CA ALA A 104 -6.28 12.26 -16.27
C ALA A 104 -6.46 12.69 -17.74
N ARG A 105 -5.36 13.17 -18.35
CA ARG A 105 -5.37 13.64 -19.74
C ARG A 105 -5.65 12.47 -20.71
N PRO A 106 -6.40 12.68 -21.80
CA PRO A 106 -6.53 11.69 -22.89
C PRO A 106 -5.16 11.14 -23.34
N GLY A 107 -5.08 9.83 -23.62
CA GLY A 107 -3.85 9.16 -23.99
C GLY A 107 -2.87 8.84 -22.85
N SER A 108 -3.18 9.22 -21.61
CA SER A 108 -2.42 8.75 -20.44
C SER A 108 -2.88 7.36 -20.00
N VAL A 109 -1.99 6.57 -19.40
CA VAL A 109 -2.28 5.18 -18.99
C VAL A 109 -3.52 5.10 -18.10
N ARG A 110 -3.63 5.96 -17.09
CA ARG A 110 -4.77 5.96 -16.17
C ARG A 110 -6.07 6.35 -16.85
N ARG A 111 -6.04 7.22 -17.85
CA ARG A 111 -7.24 7.64 -18.59
C ARG A 111 -7.79 6.52 -19.46
N GLU A 112 -6.91 5.77 -20.11
CA GLU A 112 -7.29 4.71 -21.05
C GLU A 112 -7.70 3.41 -20.33
N PHE A 113 -7.05 3.09 -19.19
CA PHE A 113 -7.19 1.78 -18.57
C PHE A 113 -7.70 1.80 -17.12
N GLY A 114 -7.77 2.97 -16.46
CA GLY A 114 -8.27 3.08 -15.09
C GLY A 114 -9.79 3.21 -15.03
N SER A 115 -10.42 2.58 -14.03
CA SER A 115 -11.87 2.67 -13.80
C SER A 115 -12.24 3.72 -12.76
N ASP A 116 -11.45 3.83 -11.68
CA ASP A 116 -11.63 4.84 -10.62
C ASP A 116 -10.31 5.11 -9.87
N VAL A 117 -10.37 5.89 -8.79
CA VAL A 117 -9.19 6.28 -7.98
C VAL A 117 -8.50 5.08 -7.33
N MET A 118 -9.25 4.05 -6.95
CA MET A 118 -8.75 2.83 -6.31
C MET A 118 -8.22 1.83 -7.36
N MET A 119 -8.90 1.73 -8.50
CA MET A 119 -8.55 0.86 -9.63
C MET A 119 -8.02 1.70 -10.81
N ASN A 120 -6.89 2.38 -10.60
CA ASN A 120 -6.35 3.34 -11.56
C ASN A 120 -5.32 2.75 -12.55
N ALA A 121 -5.29 1.43 -12.74
CA ALA A 121 -4.44 0.69 -13.68
C ALA A 121 -2.91 0.70 -13.48
N ALA A 122 -2.29 1.76 -12.95
CA ALA A 122 -0.83 1.86 -12.86
C ALA A 122 -0.32 2.61 -11.62
N HIS A 123 0.77 2.10 -11.03
CA HIS A 123 1.56 2.76 -10.00
C HIS A 123 2.81 3.42 -10.61
N ALA A 124 3.18 4.59 -10.09
CA ALA A 124 4.44 5.26 -10.41
C ALA A 124 4.93 6.03 -9.18
N SER A 125 6.23 5.96 -8.90
CA SER A 125 6.86 6.67 -7.78
C SER A 125 6.64 8.18 -7.91
N ASP A 126 6.48 8.86 -6.77
CA ASP A 126 6.17 10.30 -6.74
C ASP A 126 7.40 11.22 -6.60
N SER A 127 8.55 10.66 -6.24
CA SER A 127 9.83 11.31 -5.93
C SER A 127 11.00 10.32 -6.15
N VAL A 128 12.23 10.85 -6.23
CA VAL A 128 13.44 10.03 -6.41
C VAL A 128 13.69 9.14 -5.19
N GLU A 129 13.50 9.70 -3.99
CA GLU A 129 13.66 8.99 -2.72
C GLU A 129 12.67 7.82 -2.61
N ASN A 130 11.43 8.01 -3.06
CA ASN A 130 10.45 6.93 -3.11
C ASN A 130 10.77 5.89 -4.19
N ALA A 131 11.30 6.29 -5.34
CA ALA A 131 11.75 5.34 -6.36
C ALA A 131 12.87 4.44 -5.82
N GLU A 132 13.89 4.99 -5.16
CA GLU A 132 14.97 4.23 -4.53
C GLU A 132 14.47 3.28 -3.42
N ARG A 133 13.48 3.72 -2.64
CA ARG A 133 12.83 2.87 -1.63
C ARG A 133 12.06 1.73 -2.28
N GLU A 134 11.29 2.01 -3.32
CA GLU A 134 10.47 1.03 -4.03
C GLU A 134 11.34 -0.02 -4.75
N MET A 135 12.42 0.40 -5.40
CA MET A 135 13.41 -0.49 -6.04
C MET A 135 13.97 -1.56 -5.09
N ARG A 136 14.22 -1.20 -3.82
CA ARG A 136 14.65 -2.15 -2.78
C ARG A 136 13.57 -3.15 -2.39
N ILE A 137 12.30 -2.75 -2.45
CA ILE A 137 11.16 -3.63 -2.16
C ILE A 137 10.95 -4.65 -3.28
N ILE A 138 10.99 -4.20 -4.54
CA ILE A 138 10.78 -5.07 -5.71
C ILE A 138 12.02 -5.90 -6.09
N ARG A 139 13.17 -5.65 -5.44
CA ARG A 139 14.43 -6.38 -5.64
C ARG A 139 14.84 -6.47 -7.11
N ILE A 140 14.99 -5.32 -7.76
CA ILE A 140 15.37 -5.25 -9.19
C ILE A 140 16.65 -5.97 -9.60
N GLY A 141 17.51 -6.35 -8.63
CA GLY A 141 18.69 -7.18 -8.89
C GLY A 141 18.36 -8.66 -9.11
N GLU A 142 17.14 -9.11 -8.81
CA GLU A 142 16.63 -10.44 -9.11
C GLU A 142 15.96 -10.40 -10.49
N ASP A 143 16.66 -10.89 -11.54
CA ASP A 143 16.10 -10.95 -12.89
C ASP A 143 14.97 -11.99 -12.96
N THR A 144 13.74 -11.49 -13.00
CA THR A 144 12.52 -12.29 -13.10
C THR A 144 11.92 -12.24 -14.51
N ILE A 145 12.40 -11.36 -15.39
CA ILE A 145 11.79 -11.12 -16.70
C ILE A 145 12.49 -11.93 -17.78
N SER A 146 13.83 -11.98 -17.81
CA SER A 146 14.55 -12.72 -18.87
C SER A 146 14.15 -14.19 -18.95
N PRO A 147 13.94 -14.93 -17.84
CA PRO A 147 13.42 -16.30 -17.91
C PRO A 147 12.01 -16.40 -18.52
N ILE A 148 11.14 -15.43 -18.24
CA ILE A 148 9.77 -15.38 -18.80
C ILE A 148 9.82 -15.07 -20.30
N VAL A 149 10.63 -14.09 -20.70
CA VAL A 149 10.81 -13.74 -22.11
C VAL A 149 11.39 -14.91 -22.89
N ALA A 150 12.45 -15.55 -22.38
CA ALA A 150 13.05 -16.73 -23.00
C ALA A 150 12.05 -17.89 -23.15
N LYS A 151 11.18 -18.11 -22.15
CA LYS A 151 10.14 -19.13 -22.19
C LYS A 151 9.08 -18.88 -23.28
N HIS A 152 8.68 -17.62 -23.48
CA HIS A 152 7.54 -17.27 -24.34
C HIS A 152 7.93 -16.82 -25.75
N TYR A 153 9.13 -16.24 -25.90
CA TYR A 153 9.60 -15.65 -27.16
C TYR A 153 10.91 -16.27 -27.67
N GLY A 154 11.49 -17.23 -26.94
CA GLY A 154 12.77 -17.83 -27.26
C GLY A 154 13.96 -16.98 -26.80
N THR A 155 15.14 -17.59 -26.72
CA THR A 155 16.40 -16.87 -26.54
C THR A 155 16.77 -16.20 -27.87
N SER A 156 16.91 -14.88 -27.88
CA SER A 156 17.57 -14.17 -28.98
C SER A 156 19.08 -14.33 -28.91
#